data_AF-A0A3D8VQM9-F1
#
_entry.id   AF-A0A3D8VQM9-F1
#
_cell.length_a   1.000
_cell.length_b   1.000
_cell.length_c   1.000
_cell.angle_alpha   90.00
_cell.angle_beta   90.00
_cell.angle_gamma   90.00
#
_symmetry.space_group_name_H-M   'P 1'
#
loop_
_entity.id
_entity.type
_entity.pdbx_description
1 polymer ?
#
loop_
_entity_poly.entity_id
_entity_poly.type
_entity_poly.pdbx_seq_one_letter_code
_entity_poly.pdbx_strand_id
1 'polypeptide(L)'
;MSYRENYENQDIALIDILDTVLDKGVAIKGDIIISIAGIDLVYVDLKVLISSVETLVQSSLDDSLNSKTLDSEKEALERVTK
;
A
#
# COMPACT_ATOMS: atom_id res chain seq x y z
N MET A 1 35.62 -10.70 21.14
CA MET A 1 34.77 -9.50 21.09
C MET A 1 33.91 -9.56 19.82
N SER A 2 32.81 -10.33 19.79
CA SER A 2 32.03 -10.53 18.54
C SER A 2 30.50 -10.47 18.70
N TYR A 3 29.97 -10.21 19.90
CA TYR A 3 28.52 -10.24 20.15
C TYR A 3 27.85 -8.85 20.16
N ARG A 4 28.61 -7.74 20.09
CA ARG A 4 28.06 -6.37 20.14
C ARG A 4 27.83 -5.74 18.77
N GLU A 5 28.53 -6.20 17.73
CA GLU A 5 28.45 -5.65 16.37
C GLU A 5 27.18 -6.06 15.61
N ASN A 6 26.55 -7.15 16.05
CA ASN A 6 25.35 -7.68 15.41
C ASN A 6 24.08 -6.88 15.75
N TYR A 7 24.03 -6.21 16.91
CA TYR A 7 22.85 -5.43 17.32
C TYR A 7 22.76 -4.09 16.58
N GLU A 8 23.88 -3.36 16.46
CA GLU A 8 23.91 -2.09 15.73
C GLU A 8 23.48 -2.24 14.26
N ASN A 9 23.92 -3.31 13.58
CA ASN A 9 23.50 -3.58 12.20
C ASN A 9 22.03 -4.03 12.09
N GLN A 10 21.51 -4.77 13.06
CA GLN A 10 20.10 -5.21 13.06
C GLN A 10 19.15 -4.04 13.33
N ASP A 11 19.52 -3.14 14.24
CA ASP A 11 18.70 -1.96 14.55
C ASP A 11 18.60 -1.02 13.34
N ILE A 12 19.70 -0.81 12.61
CA ILE A 12 19.73 -0.04 11.36
C ILE A 12 18.85 -0.70 10.29
N ALA A 13 18.90 -2.03 10.15
CA ALA A 13 18.07 -2.74 9.17
C ALA A 13 16.58 -2.68 9.51
N LEU A 14 16.21 -2.82 10.79
CA LEU A 14 14.82 -2.72 11.24
C LEU A 14 14.25 -1.32 11.04
N ILE A 15 15.06 -0.28 11.30
CA ILE A 15 14.59 1.10 11.15
C ILE A 15 14.33 1.45 9.69
N ASP A 16 15.19 0.98 8.77
CA ASP A 16 15.03 1.19 7.32
C ASP A 16 13.81 0.43 6.76
N ILE A 17 13.57 -0.80 7.26
CA ILE A 17 12.34 -1.56 6.94
C ILE A 17 11.11 -0.82 7.46
N LEU A 18 11.14 -0.35 8.71
CA LEU A 18 10.01 0.35 9.31
C LEU A 18 9.69 1.65 8.56
N ASP A 19 10.72 2.44 8.22
CA ASP A 19 10.59 3.68 7.46
C ASP A 19 9.93 3.42 6.10
N THR A 20 10.42 2.41 5.37
CA THR A 20 9.85 2.01 4.08
C THR A 20 8.39 1.54 4.21
N VAL A 21 8.05 0.77 5.26
CA VAL A 21 6.68 0.31 5.51
C VAL A 21 5.76 1.47 5.88
N LEU A 22 6.23 2.44 6.66
CA LEU A 22 5.43 3.59 7.07
C LEU A 22 5.20 4.55 5.90
N ASP A 23 6.23 4.84 5.12
CA ASP A 23 6.17 5.79 4.01
C ASP A 23 5.44 5.21 2.79
N LYS A 24 5.84 4.03 2.34
CA LYS A 24 5.39 3.45 1.06
C LYS A 24 4.35 2.35 1.24
N GLY A 25 4.34 1.70 2.40
CA GLY A 25 3.57 0.48 2.62
C GLY A 25 4.12 -0.74 1.89
N VAL A 26 3.52 -1.89 2.17
CA VAL A 26 3.87 -3.21 1.64
C VAL A 26 2.61 -3.91 1.15
N ALA A 27 2.63 -4.35 -0.10
CA ALA A 27 1.60 -5.20 -0.66
C ALA A 27 2.02 -6.67 -0.59
N ILE A 28 1.17 -7.51 0.01
CA ILE A 28 1.37 -8.95 0.17
C ILE A 28 0.31 -9.68 -0.66
N LYS A 29 0.74 -10.65 -1.46
CA LYS A 29 -0.14 -11.59 -2.16
C LYS A 29 0.07 -12.98 -1.57
N GLY A 30 -1.02 -13.68 -1.33
CA GLY A 30 -1.00 -15.06 -0.89
C GLY A 30 -2.31 -15.75 -1.23
N ASP A 31 -2.36 -17.02 -0.96
CA ASP A 31 -3.52 -17.87 -1.17
C ASP A 31 -3.70 -18.80 0.03
N ILE A 32 -4.94 -19.13 0.35
CA ILE A 32 -5.28 -20.11 1.38
C ILE A 32 -6.30 -21.09 0.84
N ILE A 33 -6.06 -22.37 1.11
CA ILE A 33 -7.00 -23.45 0.87
C ILE A 33 -7.56 -23.93 2.20
N ILE A 34 -8.88 -24.01 2.30
CA ILE A 34 -9.58 -24.59 3.44
C ILE A 34 -10.05 -25.98 3.04
N SER A 35 -9.47 -26.98 3.70
CA SER A 35 -9.75 -28.40 3.44
C SER A 35 -10.45 -29.04 4.64
N ILE A 36 -11.40 -29.94 4.36
CA ILE A 36 -12.07 -30.75 5.38
C ILE A 36 -11.98 -32.21 4.97
N ALA A 37 -11.54 -33.07 5.89
CA ALA A 37 -11.36 -34.51 5.67
C ALA A 37 -10.48 -34.84 4.44
N GLY A 38 -9.48 -34.00 4.16
CA GLY A 38 -8.57 -34.18 3.01
C GLY A 38 -9.15 -33.76 1.67
N ILE A 39 -10.30 -33.08 1.66
CA ILE A 39 -10.93 -32.52 0.47
C ILE A 39 -10.81 -31.01 0.53
N ASP A 40 -10.26 -30.40 -0.52
CA ASP A 40 -10.15 -28.95 -0.67
C ASP A 40 -11.53 -28.38 -1.04
N LEU A 41 -12.09 -27.52 -0.18
CA LEU A 41 -13.44 -26.98 -0.35
C LEU A 41 -13.43 -25.54 -0.84
N VAL A 42 -12.51 -24.74 -0.33
CA VAL A 42 -12.48 -23.30 -0.57
C VAL A 42 -11.06 -22.88 -0.86
N TYR A 43 -10.87 -22.19 -1.97
CA TYR A 43 -9.63 -21.50 -2.31
C TYR A 43 -9.88 -20.00 -2.20
N VAL A 44 -8.99 -19.29 -1.51
CA VAL A 44 -9.09 -17.85 -1.26
C VAL A 44 -7.81 -17.18 -1.72
N ASP A 45 -7.92 -16.30 -2.72
CA ASP A 45 -6.85 -15.37 -3.07
C ASP A 45 -6.85 -14.18 -2.11
N LEU A 46 -5.73 -14.00 -1.41
CA LEU A 46 -5.52 -12.95 -0.42
C LEU A 46 -4.57 -11.89 -0.97
N LYS A 47 -5.05 -10.64 -1.01
CA LYS A 47 -4.24 -9.46 -1.31
C LYS A 47 -4.36 -8.50 -0.14
N VAL A 48 -3.26 -8.26 0.54
CA VAL A 48 -3.20 -7.42 1.74
C VAL A 48 -2.25 -6.26 1.48
N LEU A 49 -2.63 -5.06 1.93
CA LEU A 49 -1.75 -3.90 1.92
C LEU A 49 -1.56 -3.43 3.36
N ILE A 50 -0.30 -3.27 3.77
CA ILE A 50 0.11 -2.80 5.08
C ILE A 50 0.75 -1.44 4.88
N SER A 51 0.24 -0.38 5.49
CA SER A 51 0.86 0.95 5.41
C SER A 51 0.56 1.75 6.68
N SER A 52 1.24 2.88 6.86
CA SER A 52 0.91 3.82 7.94
C SER A 52 -0.53 4.34 7.81
N VAL A 53 -1.14 4.62 8.96
CA VAL A 53 -2.48 5.21 9.04
C VAL A 53 -2.51 6.57 8.35
N GLU A 54 -1.46 7.37 8.51
CA GLU A 54 -1.31 8.68 7.87
C GLU A 54 -1.35 8.55 6.34
N THR A 55 -0.55 7.64 5.78
CA THR A 55 -0.50 7.33 4.34
C THR A 55 -1.85 6.85 3.80
N LEU A 56 -2.58 6.03 4.57
CA LEU A 56 -3.93 5.59 4.18
C LEU A 56 -4.92 6.76 4.12
N VAL A 57 -4.93 7.61 5.15
CA VAL A 57 -5.82 8.78 5.21
C VAL A 57 -5.51 9.74 4.07
N GLN A 58 -4.24 10.06 3.82
CA GLN A 58 -3.81 10.93 2.72
C GLN A 58 -4.29 10.40 1.36
N SER A 59 -4.06 9.11 1.07
CA SER A 59 -4.47 8.49 -0.20
C SER A 59 -5.98 8.52 -0.45
N SER A 60 -6.79 8.47 0.62
CA SER A 60 -8.25 8.54 0.53
C SER A 60 -8.78 9.96 0.27
N LEU A 61 -8.03 10.99 0.67
CA LEU A 61 -8.41 12.39 0.45
C LEU A 61 -8.09 12.87 -0.97
N ASP A 62 -6.97 12.42 -1.55
CA ASP A 62 -6.53 12.81 -2.91
C ASP A 62 -7.54 12.42 -4.01
N ASP A 63 -8.27 11.31 -3.83
CA ASP A 63 -9.27 10.83 -4.79
C ASP A 63 -10.44 11.81 -4.97
N SER A 64 -10.74 12.62 -3.94
CA SER A 64 -11.81 13.63 -3.99
C SER A 64 -11.40 14.96 -4.64
N LEU A 65 -10.10 15.27 -4.69
CA LEU A 65 -9.58 16.56 -5.19
C LEU A 65 -9.38 16.55 -6.71
N ASN A 66 -9.09 15.39 -7.31
CA ASN A 66 -8.88 15.25 -8.76
C ASN A 66 -10.16 15.48 -9.61
N SER A 67 -11.34 15.33 -9.01
CA SER A 67 -12.61 15.52 -9.73
C SER A 67 -12.98 16.99 -9.98
N LYS A 68 -12.48 17.96 -9.19
CA LYS A 68 -12.92 19.36 -9.30
C LYS A 68 -12.09 20.22 -10.24
N THR A 69 -10.82 19.87 -10.47
CA THR A 69 -9.90 20.67 -11.28
C THR A 69 -9.93 20.30 -12.77
N LEU A 70 -10.28 19.06 -13.10
CA LEU A 70 -10.30 18.54 -14.47
C LEU A 70 -11.60 18.90 -15.23
N ASP A 71 -12.71 19.12 -14.53
CA ASP A 71 -13.98 19.55 -15.14
C ASP A 71 -13.92 21.02 -15.62
N SER A 72 -13.18 21.88 -14.91
CA SER A 72 -13.11 23.32 -15.22
C SER A 72 -12.29 23.64 -16.47
N GLU A 73 -11.26 22.84 -16.77
CA GLU A 73 -10.39 23.06 -17.95
C GLU A 73 -11.02 22.51 -19.24
N LYS A 74 -11.84 21.46 -19.13
CA LYS A 74 -12.52 20.82 -20.25
C LYS A 74 -13.56 21.75 -20.92
N GLU A 75 -14.25 22.56 -20.12
CA GLU A 75 -15.24 23.54 -20.61
C GLU A 75 -14.59 24.72 -21.37
N ALA A 76 -13.37 25.11 -20.98
CA ALA A 76 -12.64 26.21 -21.64
C ALA A 76 -12.11 25.82 -23.03
N LEU A 77 -11.76 24.55 -23.24
CA LEU A 77 -11.24 24.02 -24.50
C LEU A 77 -12.35 23.80 -25.55
N GLU A 78 -13.58 23.47 -25.12
CA GLU A 78 -14.72 23.34 -26.03
C GLU A 78 -15.16 24.67 -26.65
N ARG A 79 -15.05 25.78 -25.91
CA ARG A 79 -15.43 27.11 -26.42
C ARG A 79 -14.46 27.67 -27.46
N VAL A 80 -13.19 27.25 -27.45
CA VAL A 80 -12.17 27.71 -28.41
C VAL A 80 -12.29 27.01 -29.76
N THR A 81 -12.93 25.84 -29.80
CA THR A 81 -13.05 25.02 -31.03
C THR A 81 -14.29 25.36 -31.87
N LYS A 82 -15.18 26.24 -31.40
CA LYS A 82 -16.42 26.61 -32.10
C LYS A 82 -16.38 28.01 -32.72
#